data_AF-A0A1Y1R9Y7-F1
#
_entry.id   AF-A0A1Y1R9Y7-F1
#
_cell.length_a   1.000
_cell.length_b   1.000
_cell.length_c   1.000
_cell.angle_alpha   90.00
_cell.angle_beta   90.00
_cell.angle_gamma   90.00
#
_symmetry.space_group_name_H-M   'P 1'
#
loop_
_entity.id
_entity.type
_entity.pdbx_description
1 polymer ?
#
loop_
_entity_poly.entity_id
_entity_poly.type
_entity_poly.pdbx_seq_one_letter_code
_entity_poly.pdbx_strand_id
1 'polypeptide(L)'
;MLKKRRGKMKIAVPVKTNRENPAVAPLFGKAKWFAFVEDGKITIEENKASGGVRVVDWLLESGVDVLIIQHMGDSPYQILKEYDDVTIFYAGKERITLDEVLKKYEAEELTIVDDTNEHEIIRSH
;
A
#
# COMPACT_ATOMS: atom_id res chain seq x y z
N MET A 1 24.43 1.39 12.10
CA MET A 1 23.62 0.94 13.25
C MET A 1 22.18 1.41 13.03
N LEU A 2 21.32 0.58 12.44
CA LEU A 2 19.87 0.73 12.58
C LEU A 2 19.38 -0.49 13.35
N LYS A 3 18.78 -0.24 14.52
CA LYS A 3 18.13 -1.26 15.33
C LYS A 3 16.92 -1.75 14.53
N LYS A 4 17.00 -2.98 14.00
CA LYS A 4 15.85 -3.71 13.45
C LYS A 4 14.71 -3.63 14.47
N ARG A 5 13.65 -2.87 14.18
CA ARG A 5 12.51 -2.72 15.08
C ARG A 5 11.92 -4.12 15.27
N ARG A 6 11.89 -4.62 16.51
CA ARG A 6 10.97 -5.71 16.91
C ARG A 6 9.55 -5.14 17.04
N GLY A 7 9.12 -4.38 16.01
CA GLY A 7 7.78 -3.85 15.85
C GLY A 7 6.93 -4.87 15.13
N LYS A 8 5.62 -4.81 15.35
CA LYS A 8 4.68 -5.67 14.67
C LYS A 8 4.43 -5.11 13.26
N MET A 9 4.19 -6.00 12.30
CA MET A 9 4.05 -5.63 10.89
C MET A 9 2.80 -4.77 10.67
N LYS A 10 2.97 -3.64 9.98
CA LYS A 10 1.90 -2.70 9.62
C LYS A 10 1.69 -2.66 8.11
N ILE A 11 0.47 -2.97 7.69
CA ILE A 11 0.06 -3.01 6.28
C ILE A 11 -0.77 -1.76 5.99
N ALA A 12 -0.54 -1.12 4.84
CA ALA A 12 -1.40 -0.07 4.30
C ALA A 12 -2.03 -0.49 2.96
N VAL A 13 -3.31 -0.18 2.79
CA VAL A 13 -4.07 -0.45 1.57
C VAL A 13 -4.88 0.79 1.20
N PRO A 14 -4.72 1.39 0.01
CA PRO A 14 -5.59 2.47 -0.45
C PRO A 14 -6.99 1.91 -0.72
N VAL A 15 -8.03 2.54 -0.17
CA VAL A 15 -9.42 2.05 -0.27
C VAL A 15 -10.37 3.16 -0.74
N LYS A 16 -11.47 2.77 -1.39
CA LYS A 16 -12.41 3.74 -2.01
C LYS A 16 -13.26 4.47 -0.99
N THR A 17 -13.57 3.85 0.15
CA THR A 17 -14.55 4.35 1.13
C THR A 17 -14.14 4.03 2.56
N ASN A 18 -14.55 4.87 3.50
CA ASN A 18 -14.52 4.56 4.94
C ASN A 18 -15.79 3.82 5.37
N ARG A 19 -15.82 2.51 5.07
CA ARG A 19 -16.91 1.58 5.42
C ARG A 19 -16.30 0.21 5.72
N GLU A 20 -17.11 -0.69 6.26
CA GLU A 20 -16.73 -2.10 6.41
C GLU A 20 -16.39 -2.71 5.05
N ASN A 21 -15.33 -3.52 5.02
CA ASN A 21 -14.78 -4.23 3.86
C ASN A 21 -14.83 -3.41 2.53
N PRO A 22 -14.13 -2.27 2.46
CA PRO A 22 -14.19 -1.40 1.29
C PRO A 22 -13.44 -2.03 0.10
N ALA A 23 -13.79 -1.60 -1.12
CA ALA A 23 -12.99 -1.94 -2.29
C ALA A 23 -11.63 -1.24 -2.28
N VAL A 24 -10.58 -1.93 -2.73
CA VAL A 24 -9.26 -1.35 -2.98
C VAL A 24 -9.39 -0.24 -4.02
N ALA A 25 -8.72 0.88 -3.79
CA ALA A 25 -8.71 2.01 -4.70
C ALA A 25 -7.73 1.74 -5.86
N PRO A 26 -8.13 2.01 -7.11
CA PRO A 26 -7.30 1.72 -8.28
C PRO A 26 -6.08 2.63 -8.39
N LEU A 27 -6.16 3.87 -7.90
CA LEU A 27 -5.09 4.86 -8.01
C LEU A 27 -4.59 5.24 -6.61
N PHE A 28 -3.37 4.83 -6.28
CA PHE A 28 -2.72 5.07 -4.98
C PHE A 28 -2.75 6.54 -4.55
N GLY A 29 -2.11 7.44 -5.32
CA GLY A 29 -1.94 8.84 -4.91
C GLY A 29 -3.21 9.69 -4.92
N LYS A 30 -4.33 9.13 -5.41
CA LYS A 30 -5.66 9.78 -5.43
C LYS A 30 -6.66 9.09 -4.50
N ALA A 31 -6.26 8.03 -3.81
CA ALA A 31 -7.13 7.36 -2.85
C ALA A 31 -7.47 8.32 -1.71
N LYS A 32 -8.78 8.46 -1.42
CA LYS A 32 -9.26 9.34 -0.35
C LYS A 32 -9.06 8.70 1.03
N TRP A 33 -8.93 7.38 1.10
CA TRP A 33 -8.85 6.64 2.35
C TRP A 33 -7.75 5.58 2.25
N PHE A 34 -7.13 5.28 3.39
CA PHE A 34 -6.21 4.17 3.54
C PHE A 34 -6.66 3.32 4.72
N ALA A 35 -6.76 2.01 4.49
CA ALA A 35 -6.89 1.04 5.56
C ALA A 35 -5.50 0.68 6.07
N PHE A 36 -5.31 0.72 7.38
CA PHE A 36 -4.13 0.24 8.08
C PHE A 36 -4.48 -1.01 8.85
N VAL A 37 -3.66 -2.05 8.71
CA VAL A 37 -3.80 -3.32 9.43
C VAL A 37 -2.57 -3.51 10.29
N GLU A 38 -2.79 -3.65 11.59
CA GLU A 38 -1.76 -3.90 12.59
C GLU A 38 -2.41 -4.74 13.69
N ASP A 39 -1.79 -5.86 14.09
CA ASP A 39 -2.34 -6.73 15.14
C ASP A 39 -3.75 -7.28 14.89
N GLY A 40 -4.12 -7.49 13.62
CA GLY A 40 -5.48 -7.90 13.25
C GLY A 40 -6.53 -6.80 13.47
N LYS A 41 -6.12 -5.60 13.87
CA LYS A 41 -6.98 -4.42 13.94
C LYS A 41 -6.89 -3.66 12.63
N ILE A 42 -8.05 -3.32 12.08
CA ILE A 42 -8.17 -2.48 10.90
C ILE A 42 -8.62 -1.07 11.33
N THR A 43 -7.87 -0.05 10.92
CA THR A 43 -8.30 1.36 10.99
C THR A 43 -8.37 1.94 9.59
N ILE A 44 -9.34 2.80 9.32
CA ILE A 44 -9.41 3.52 8.03
C ILE A 44 -9.23 5.01 8.30
N GLU A 45 -8.22 5.60 7.68
CA GLU A 45 -7.87 7.01 7.85
C GLU A 45 -8.03 7.78 6.56
N GLU A 46 -8.43 9.05 6.67
CA GLU A 46 -8.56 9.93 5.51
C GLU A 46 -7.18 10.36 5.03
N ASN A 47 -6.93 10.20 3.72
CA ASN A 47 -5.77 10.76 3.08
C ASN A 47 -5.92 12.28 2.96
N LYS A 48 -5.22 13.00 3.84
CA LYS A 48 -5.12 14.46 3.78
C LYS A 48 -3.95 14.95 2.91
N ALA A 49 -3.11 14.04 2.42
CA ALA A 49 -2.00 14.36 1.55
C ALA A 49 -2.49 14.69 0.13
N SER A 50 -1.81 15.64 -0.51
CA SER A 50 -2.08 16.00 -1.91
C SER A 50 -0.99 15.42 -2.81
N GLY A 51 -1.35 14.39 -3.59
CA GLY A 51 -0.45 13.73 -4.54
C GLY A 51 0.33 12.55 -3.94
N GLY A 52 0.81 11.65 -4.82
CA GLY A 52 1.41 10.38 -4.43
C GLY A 52 2.67 10.50 -3.56
N VAL A 53 3.55 11.46 -3.84
CA VAL A 53 4.79 11.68 -3.07
C VAL A 53 4.47 11.97 -1.60
N ARG A 54 3.52 12.87 -1.33
CA ARG A 54 3.14 13.20 0.05
C ARG A 54 2.42 12.06 0.76
N VAL A 55 1.77 11.16 0.01
CA VAL A 55 1.22 9.93 0.58
C VAL A 55 2.35 9.02 1.04
N VAL A 56 3.42 8.89 0.26
CA VAL A 56 4.61 8.11 0.65
C VAL A 56 5.20 8.64 1.96
N ASP A 57 5.43 9.95 2.07
CA ASP A 57 5.94 10.57 3.30
C ASP A 57 5.08 10.19 4.51
N TRP A 58 3.76 10.33 4.39
CA TRP A 58 2.82 9.98 5.46
C TRP A 58 2.86 8.49 5.84
N LEU A 59 2.97 7.58 4.85
CA LEU A 59 3.06 6.14 5.12
C LEU A 59 4.37 5.76 5.82
N LEU A 60 5.49 6.37 5.43
CA LEU A 60 6.79 6.15 6.04
C LEU A 60 6.82 6.66 7.49
N GLU A 61 6.30 7.87 7.74
CA GLU A 61 6.14 8.42 9.10
C GLU A 61 5.24 7.53 9.97
N SER A 62 4.23 6.90 9.36
CA SER A 62 3.30 5.99 10.02
C SER A 62 3.91 4.61 10.32
N GLY A 63 5.13 4.32 9.85
CA GLY A 63 5.84 3.07 10.07
C GLY A 63 5.22 1.88 9.33
N VAL A 64 4.72 2.09 8.11
CA VAL A 64 4.21 1.02 7.25
C VAL A 64 5.37 0.14 6.78
N ASP A 65 5.22 -1.17 6.91
CA ASP A 65 6.17 -2.17 6.41
C ASP A 65 5.72 -2.75 5.06
N VAL A 66 4.40 -2.78 4.83
CA VAL A 66 3.81 -3.39 3.63
C VAL A 66 2.77 -2.47 3.01
N LEU A 67 2.85 -2.27 1.70
CA LEU A 67 1.91 -1.48 0.94
C LEU A 67 1.29 -2.33 -0.18
N ILE A 68 -0.03 -2.51 -0.16
CA ILE A 68 -0.73 -3.30 -1.19
C ILE A 68 -1.48 -2.34 -2.13
N ILE A 69 -1.19 -2.36 -3.43
CA ILE A 69 -1.73 -1.40 -4.42
C ILE A 69 -2.26 -2.07 -5.69
N GLN A 70 -3.10 -1.36 -6.44
CA GLN A 70 -3.40 -1.71 -7.84
C GLN A 70 -2.50 -0.94 -8.80
N HIS A 71 -2.50 0.39 -8.73
CA HIS A 71 -1.61 1.22 -9.54
C HIS A 71 -1.02 2.35 -8.72
N MET A 72 0.21 2.70 -9.07
CA MET A 72 0.96 3.81 -8.50
C MET A 72 1.66 4.57 -9.63
N GLY A 73 1.93 5.86 -9.42
CA GLY A 73 2.75 6.64 -10.35
C GLY A 73 4.23 6.35 -10.16
N ASP A 74 5.04 6.66 -11.16
CA ASP A 74 6.49 6.44 -11.10
C ASP A 74 7.18 7.16 -9.93
N SER A 75 6.95 8.47 -9.74
CA SER A 75 7.63 9.22 -8.69
C SER A 75 7.46 8.67 -7.25
N PRO A 76 6.25 8.36 -6.76
CA PRO A 76 6.11 7.75 -5.43
C PRO A 76 6.74 6.35 -5.34
N TYR A 77 6.76 5.60 -6.44
CA TYR A 77 7.40 4.28 -6.47
C TYR A 77 8.92 4.39 -6.36
N GLN A 78 9.55 5.28 -7.13
CA GLN A 78 11.00 5.53 -7.03
C GLN A 78 11.41 5.94 -5.61
N ILE A 79 10.63 6.79 -4.96
CA ILE A 79 10.90 7.17 -3.56
C ILE A 79 10.82 5.94 -2.65
N LEU A 80 9.75 5.14 -2.73
CA LEU A 80 9.60 3.94 -1.90
C LEU A 80 10.74 2.93 -2.12
N LYS A 81 11.25 2.79 -3.35
CA LYS A 81 12.41 1.91 -3.64
C LYS A 81 13.69 2.34 -2.94
N GLU A 82 13.84 3.61 -2.59
CA GLU A 82 15.00 4.08 -1.79
C GLU A 82 14.89 3.65 -0.32
N TYR A 83 13.74 3.15 0.13
CA TYR A 83 13.51 2.65 1.49
C TYR A 83 13.38 1.12 1.49
N ASP A 84 14.45 0.44 1.91
CA ASP A 84 14.50 -1.04 2.01
C ASP A 84 13.47 -1.65 2.99
N ASP A 85 12.82 -0.83 3.82
CA ASP A 85 11.92 -1.28 4.89
C ASP A 85 10.45 -1.43 4.44
N VAL A 86 10.09 -1.06 3.19
CA VAL A 86 8.70 -1.17 2.69
C VAL A 86 8.60 -2.14 1.53
N THR A 87 7.82 -3.23 1.71
CA THR A 87 7.50 -4.16 0.61
C THR A 87 6.20 -3.77 -0.07
N ILE A 88 6.20 -3.70 -1.39
CA ILE A 88 5.02 -3.34 -2.19
C ILE A 88 4.43 -4.60 -2.83
N PHE A 89 3.12 -4.79 -2.71
CA PHE A 89 2.40 -5.90 -3.32
C PHE A 89 1.34 -5.40 -4.31
N TYR A 90 1.12 -6.21 -5.34
CA TYR A 90 0.12 -5.98 -6.35
C TYR A 90 -1.19 -6.73 -6.05
N ALA A 91 -2.28 -5.98 -5.90
CA ALA A 91 -3.62 -6.50 -5.62
C ALA A 91 -4.34 -7.10 -6.84
N GLY A 92 -3.78 -6.96 -8.04
CA GLY A 92 -4.42 -7.35 -9.30
C GLY A 92 -5.20 -6.21 -9.99
N LYS A 93 -5.59 -6.43 -11.26
CA LYS A 93 -6.33 -5.45 -12.10
C LYS A 93 -7.81 -5.35 -11.72
N GLU A 94 -8.39 -6.47 -11.29
CA GLU A 94 -9.82 -6.60 -11.04
C GLU A 94 -10.24 -5.92 -9.73
N ARG A 95 -11.53 -5.60 -9.62
CA ARG A 95 -12.10 -5.08 -8.37
C ARG A 95 -11.93 -6.15 -7.27
N ILE A 96 -11.26 -5.79 -6.18
CA ILE A 96 -11.05 -6.62 -4.99
C ILE A 96 -11.39 -5.82 -3.72
N THR A 97 -11.94 -6.50 -2.72
CA THR A 97 -12.24 -5.92 -1.41
C THR A 97 -11.05 -6.03 -0.45
N LEU A 98 -11.09 -5.28 0.65
CA LEU A 98 -10.05 -5.31 1.67
C LEU A 98 -9.88 -6.71 2.26
N ASP A 99 -10.95 -7.39 2.62
CA ASP A 99 -10.87 -8.74 3.21
C ASP A 99 -10.30 -9.75 2.21
N GLU A 100 -10.69 -9.65 0.94
CA GLU A 100 -10.18 -10.54 -0.11
C GLU A 100 -8.68 -10.32 -0.35
N VAL A 101 -8.23 -9.07 -0.41
CA VAL A 101 -6.80 -8.79 -0.66
C VAL A 101 -5.93 -9.17 0.54
N LEU A 102 -6.44 -9.01 1.77
CA LEU A 102 -5.74 -9.47 2.98
C LEU A 102 -5.64 -10.99 3.05
N LYS A 103 -6.71 -11.72 2.69
CA LYS A 103 -6.65 -13.19 2.58
C LYS A 103 -5.61 -13.66 1.56
N LYS A 104 -5.53 -13.00 0.40
CA LYS A 104 -4.50 -13.30 -0.59
C LYS A 104 -3.09 -13.00 -0.08
N TYR A 105 -2.95 -11.91 0.67
CA TYR A 105 -1.67 -11.56 1.29
C TYR A 105 -1.24 -12.63 2.31
N GLU A 106 -2.13 -13.05 3.20
CA GLU A 106 -1.89 -14.12 4.19
C GLU A 106 -1.60 -15.48 3.53
N ALA A 107 -2.19 -15.73 2.37
CA ALA A 107 -1.96 -16.94 1.57
C ALA A 107 -0.71 -16.86 0.66
N GLU A 108 0.06 -15.77 0.72
CA GLU A 108 1.25 -15.51 -0.11
C GLU A 108 0.94 -15.53 -1.63
N GLU A 109 -0.29 -15.18 -2.02
CA GLU A 109 -0.77 -15.19 -3.42
C GLU A 109 -0.56 -13.86 -4.15
N LEU A 110 -0.17 -12.79 -3.42
CA LEU A 110 0.07 -11.49 -4.02
C LEU A 110 1.48 -11.41 -4.61
N THR A 111 1.58 -10.75 -5.77
CA THR A 111 2.86 -10.51 -6.43
C THR A 111 3.58 -9.32 -5.79
N ILE A 112 4.85 -9.49 -5.44
CA ILE A 112 5.72 -8.38 -5.01
C ILE A 112 6.01 -7.49 -6.22
N VAL A 113 5.93 -6.18 -6.05
CA VAL A 113 6.31 -5.21 -7.09
C VAL A 113 7.81 -4.98 -7.03
N ASP A 114 8.51 -5.25 -8.14
CA ASP A 114 9.95 -5.12 -8.27
C ASP A 114 10.37 -4.74 -9.70
N ASP A 115 11.68 -4.65 -9.94
CA ASP A 115 12.30 -4.31 -11.23
C ASP A 115 11.82 -5.17 -12.41
N THR A 116 11.32 -6.39 -12.14
CA THR A 116 10.90 -7.33 -13.18
C THR A 116 9.48 -7.08 -13.67
N ASN A 117 8.63 -6.43 -12.87
CA ASN A 117 7.19 -6.28 -13.15
C ASN A 117 6.65 -4.85 -12.97
N GLU A 118 7.46 -3.92 -12.45
CA GLU A 118 7.07 -2.53 -12.18
C GLU A 118 6.48 -1.84 -13.42
N HIS A 119 7.01 -2.13 -14.61
CA HIS A 119 6.55 -1.54 -15.87
C HIS A 119 5.08 -1.84 -16.22
N GLU A 120 4.46 -2.87 -15.64
CA GLU A 120 3.05 -3.20 -15.84
C GLU A 120 2.12 -2.53 -14.81
N ILE A 121 2.66 -2.19 -13.65
CA ILE A 121 1.90 -1.82 -12.44
C ILE A 121 2.04 -0.32 -12.17
N ILE A 122 3.26 0.19 -12.34
CA ILE A 122 3.68 1.57 -12.15
C ILE A 122 3.50 2.33 -13.46
N ARG A 123 2.80 3.46 -13.40
CA ARG A 123 2.52 4.28 -14.57
C ARG A 123 3.41 5.52 -14.59
N SER A 124 4.16 5.69 -15.65
CA SER A 124 4.75 6.99 -16.01
C SER A 124 3.61 7.88 -16.53
N HIS A 125 3.35 8.99 -15.83
CA HIS A 125 2.37 10.01 -16.23
C HIS A 125 3.09 11.28 -16.65
#